data_AF-A0A9R1VGY0-F1
#
_entry.id   AF-A0A9R1VGY0-F1
#
_cell.length_a   1.000
_cell.length_b   1.000
_cell.length_c   1.000
_cell.angle_alpha   90.00
_cell.angle_beta   90.00
_cell.angle_gamma   90.00
#
_symmetry.space_group_name_H-M   'P 1'
#
loop_
_entity.id
_entity.type
_entity.pdbx_description
1 polymer ?
#
loop_
_entity_poly.entity_id
_entity_poly.type
_entity_poly.pdbx_seq_one_letter_code
_entity_poly.pdbx_strand_id
1 'polypeptide(L)'
;MSGKEKSLNDLIDAIFPSLEIRRSKSDYIISRAIFSLRNDSVDKINDRLIGKFIGEERLYYSLDEAIDDINNFCPVEFLNTLTVSVGCSIILFRNLDPSNGLCNGTRLICKSYQHNVIDAEIAIGQRTGKRVFLPRIPLCPSEEDMFPFKLKKNNFQFDYVLR
;
A
#
# COMPACT_ATOMS: atom_id res chain seq x y z
N MET A 1 -10.70 -25.97 0.79
CA MET A 1 -9.53 -25.07 0.94
C MET A 1 -8.28 -25.86 0.62
N SER A 2 -7.45 -25.35 -0.30
CA SER A 2 -6.22 -26.04 -0.74
C SER A 2 -5.20 -26.08 0.41
N GLY A 3 -4.40 -27.15 0.51
CA GLY A 3 -3.39 -27.29 1.57
C GLY A 3 -2.38 -26.13 1.65
N LYS A 4 -2.12 -25.45 0.51
CA LYS A 4 -1.29 -24.24 0.44
C LYS A 4 -1.95 -23.00 1.05
N GLU A 5 -3.28 -22.93 1.00
CA GLU A 5 -4.01 -21.81 1.60
C GLU A 5 -4.01 -21.90 3.12
N LYS A 6 -4.10 -23.12 3.65
CA LYS A 6 -4.03 -23.35 5.08
C LYS A 6 -2.66 -22.93 5.64
N SER A 7 -1.58 -23.34 5.00
CA SER A 7 -0.21 -22.99 5.43
C SER A 7 0.06 -21.48 5.44
N LEU A 8 -0.52 -20.72 4.50
CA LEU A 8 -0.30 -19.27 4.44
C LEU A 8 -1.08 -18.54 5.54
N ASN A 9 -2.29 -19.00 5.88
CA ASN A 9 -3.02 -18.47 7.03
C ASN A 9 -2.30 -18.80 8.34
N ASP A 10 -1.80 -20.03 8.48
CA ASP A 10 -1.04 -20.45 9.66
C ASP A 10 0.22 -19.57 9.86
N LEU A 11 0.93 -19.23 8.76
CA LEU A 11 2.05 -18.29 8.80
C LEU A 11 1.62 -16.89 9.27
N ILE A 12 0.55 -16.35 8.67
CA ILE A 12 0.03 -15.02 9.05
C ILE A 12 -0.37 -15.02 10.53
N ASP A 13 -1.04 -16.06 11.02
CA ASP A 13 -1.49 -16.14 12.41
C ASP A 13 -0.34 -16.35 13.39
N ALA A 14 0.74 -17.03 12.97
CA ALA A 14 1.96 -17.15 13.76
C ALA A 14 2.68 -15.80 13.95
N ILE A 15 2.74 -14.97 12.91
CA ILE A 15 3.43 -13.66 12.96
C ILE A 15 2.51 -12.58 13.55
N PHE A 16 1.24 -12.56 13.15
CA PHE A 16 0.21 -11.60 13.54
C PHE A 16 -0.94 -12.25 14.35
N PRO A 17 -0.67 -12.79 15.55
CA PRO A 17 -1.70 -13.39 16.39
C PRO A 17 -2.76 -12.38 16.84
N SER A 18 -4.03 -12.68 16.58
CA SER A 18 -5.17 -11.83 16.95
C SER A 18 -5.11 -10.42 16.33
N LEU A 19 -4.71 -10.35 15.05
CA LEU A 19 -4.61 -9.09 14.29
C LEU A 19 -5.88 -8.24 14.40
N GLU A 20 -7.06 -8.85 14.29
CA GLU A 20 -8.37 -8.21 14.40
C GLU A 20 -8.54 -7.34 15.67
N ILE A 21 -7.98 -7.83 16.79
CA ILE A 21 -8.07 -7.18 18.11
C ILE A 21 -6.94 -6.17 18.30
N ARG A 22 -5.73 -6.49 17.80
CA ARG A 22 -4.50 -5.73 18.09
C ARG A 22 -4.14 -4.69 17.04
N ARG A 23 -4.87 -4.62 15.93
CA ARG A 23 -4.64 -3.68 14.81
C ARG A 23 -4.61 -2.21 15.18
N SER A 24 -5.29 -1.80 16.26
CA SER A 24 -5.26 -0.42 16.74
C SER A 24 -3.96 -0.07 17.48
N LYS A 25 -3.16 -1.07 17.85
CA LYS A 25 -1.88 -0.87 18.55
C LYS A 25 -0.76 -0.69 17.52
N SER A 26 -0.33 0.55 17.31
CA SER A 26 0.77 0.87 16.39
C SER A 26 2.00 -0.01 16.63
N ASP A 27 2.44 -0.16 17.88
CA ASP A 27 3.61 -0.99 18.26
C ASP A 27 3.48 -2.46 17.84
N TYR A 28 2.26 -2.99 17.89
CA TYR A 28 2.01 -4.37 17.50
C TYR A 28 2.18 -4.56 15.99
N ILE A 29 1.65 -3.63 15.21
CA ILE A 29 1.69 -3.68 13.74
C ILE A 29 3.10 -3.42 13.21
N ILE A 30 3.82 -2.44 13.77
CA ILE A 30 5.13 -2.04 13.25
C ILE A 30 6.29 -2.95 13.63
N SER A 31 6.15 -3.72 14.71
CA SER A 31 7.17 -4.66 15.19
C SER A 31 7.19 -5.99 14.40
N ARG A 32 6.31 -6.13 13.41
CA ARG A 32 6.08 -7.38 12.68
C ARG A 32 6.19 -7.16 11.18
N ALA A 33 6.60 -8.23 10.51
CA ALA A 33 7.18 -8.19 9.19
C ALA A 33 7.19 -9.61 8.60
N ILE A 34 6.72 -9.78 7.37
CA ILE A 34 6.76 -10.99 6.56
C ILE A 34 7.46 -10.65 5.25
N PHE A 35 8.73 -11.00 5.15
CA PHE A 35 9.51 -10.84 3.93
C PHE A 35 9.29 -12.00 2.96
N SER A 36 9.20 -11.68 1.68
CA SER A 36 9.19 -12.65 0.57
C SER A 36 10.14 -12.19 -0.53
N LEU A 37 10.73 -13.17 -1.24
CA LEU A 37 11.63 -12.93 -2.37
C LEU A 37 10.88 -12.62 -3.67
N ARG A 38 9.57 -12.92 -3.75
CA ARG A 38 8.77 -12.76 -4.97
C ARG A 38 7.59 -11.83 -4.73
N ASN A 39 7.41 -10.84 -5.61
CA ASN A 39 6.31 -9.86 -5.53
C ASN A 39 4.94 -10.54 -5.57
N ASP A 40 4.74 -11.55 -6.44
CA ASP A 40 3.49 -12.31 -6.53
C ASP A 40 3.06 -12.99 -5.22
N SER A 41 4.03 -13.24 -4.34
CA SER A 41 3.82 -13.86 -3.04
C SER A 41 3.57 -12.79 -1.98
N VAL A 42 4.19 -11.61 -2.11
CA VAL A 42 3.89 -10.42 -1.30
C VAL A 42 2.45 -9.99 -1.52
N ASP A 43 1.98 -9.91 -2.77
CA ASP A 43 0.62 -9.49 -3.10
C ASP A 43 -0.42 -10.40 -2.42
N LYS A 44 -0.25 -11.73 -2.55
CA LYS A 44 -1.11 -12.73 -1.89
C LYS A 44 -1.12 -12.60 -0.37
N ILE A 45 0.02 -12.29 0.24
CA ILE A 45 0.13 -12.12 1.70
C ILE A 45 -0.55 -10.83 2.12
N ASN A 46 -0.32 -9.74 1.39
CA ASN A 46 -0.93 -8.44 1.62
C ASN A 46 -2.46 -8.51 1.51
N ASP A 47 -3.00 -9.10 0.45
CA ASP A 47 -4.45 -9.29 0.25
C ASP A 47 -5.09 -10.04 1.43
N ARG A 48 -4.43 -11.10 1.91
CA ARG A 48 -4.93 -11.85 3.07
C ARG A 48 -4.82 -11.10 4.38
N LEU A 49 -3.76 -10.31 4.57
CA LEU A 49 -3.59 -9.49 5.76
C LEU A 49 -4.64 -8.39 5.82
N ILE A 50 -4.89 -7.71 4.70
CA ILE A 50 -5.91 -6.67 4.57
C ILE A 50 -7.29 -7.24 4.89
N GLY A 51 -7.63 -8.42 4.34
CA GLY A 51 -8.90 -9.10 4.65
C GLY A 51 -9.10 -9.47 6.13
N LYS A 52 -8.04 -9.43 6.97
CA LYS A 52 -8.14 -9.63 8.42
C LYS A 52 -8.31 -8.31 9.21
N PHE A 53 -8.27 -7.15 8.57
CA PHE A 53 -8.65 -5.89 9.22
C PHE A 53 -10.18 -5.76 9.19
N ILE A 54 -10.79 -5.58 10.37
CA ILE A 54 -12.26 -5.38 10.47
C ILE A 54 -12.63 -3.97 10.01
N GLY A 55 -13.15 -3.80 8.80
CA GLY A 55 -13.64 -2.50 8.35
C GLY A 55 -13.75 -2.42 6.84
N GLU A 56 -14.08 -1.23 6.35
CA GLU A 56 -14.01 -0.98 4.91
C GLU A 56 -12.54 -1.02 4.46
N GLU A 57 -12.37 -1.55 3.26
CA GLU A 57 -11.15 -1.43 2.49
C GLU A 57 -11.36 -0.42 1.36
N ARG A 58 -10.29 0.23 0.95
CA ARG A 58 -10.33 1.15 -0.19
C ARG A 58 -9.34 0.75 -1.24
N LEU A 59 -9.87 0.37 -2.39
CA LEU A 59 -9.11 0.10 -3.59
C LEU A 59 -8.81 1.41 -4.33
N TYR A 60 -7.54 1.65 -4.61
CA TYR A 60 -7.05 2.73 -5.45
C TYR A 60 -6.44 2.15 -6.73
N TYR A 61 -6.80 2.74 -7.87
CA TYR A 61 -6.22 2.40 -9.16
C TYR A 61 -5.14 3.42 -9.52
N SER A 62 -4.01 2.97 -10.06
CA SER A 62 -2.91 3.84 -10.50
C SER A 62 -3.22 4.75 -11.69
N LEU A 63 -4.28 4.47 -12.44
CA LEU A 63 -4.70 5.25 -13.58
C LEU A 63 -6.06 5.88 -13.29
N ASP A 64 -6.11 7.20 -13.31
CA ASP A 64 -7.37 7.94 -13.20
C ASP A 64 -7.88 8.35 -14.58
N GLU A 65 -6.98 8.69 -15.51
CA GLU A 65 -7.32 9.20 -16.85
C GLU A 65 -6.31 8.69 -17.87
N ALA A 66 -6.79 7.99 -18.90
CA ALA A 66 -6.01 7.74 -20.09
C ALA A 66 -6.30 8.90 -21.06
N ILE A 67 -5.31 9.80 -21.24
CA ILE A 67 -5.50 11.09 -21.91
C ILE A 67 -5.84 10.92 -23.41
N ASP A 68 -5.45 9.79 -24.02
CA ASP A 68 -5.65 9.50 -25.44
C ASP A 68 -6.30 8.12 -25.70
N ASP A 69 -7.04 7.56 -24.74
CA ASP A 69 -7.64 6.23 -24.92
C ASP A 69 -8.99 6.26 -25.64
N ILE A 70 -8.99 6.74 -26.87
CA ILE A 70 -10.17 6.83 -27.75
C ILE A 70 -10.78 5.43 -28.02
N ASN A 71 -10.01 4.35 -27.80
CA ASN A 71 -10.37 2.97 -28.15
C ASN A 71 -10.33 1.98 -26.97
N ASN A 72 -10.15 2.44 -25.73
CA ASN A 72 -10.04 1.61 -24.52
C ASN A 72 -8.91 0.54 -24.57
N PHE A 73 -7.79 0.87 -25.23
CA PHE A 73 -6.63 0.00 -25.39
C PHE A 73 -5.82 -0.19 -24.12
N CYS A 74 -6.01 0.56 -23.03
CA CYS A 74 -5.24 0.36 -21.82
C CYS A 74 -5.66 -0.95 -21.13
N PRO A 75 -4.84 -2.02 -21.17
CA PRO A 75 -5.19 -3.27 -20.52
C PRO A 75 -5.17 -3.07 -19.01
N VAL A 76 -6.13 -3.67 -18.31
CA VAL A 76 -6.21 -3.65 -16.82
C VAL A 76 -4.91 -4.15 -16.19
N GLU A 77 -4.16 -4.98 -16.90
CA GLU A 77 -2.83 -5.49 -16.53
C GLU A 77 -1.77 -4.39 -16.29
N PHE A 78 -1.97 -3.18 -16.84
CA PHE A 78 -1.09 -2.02 -16.63
C PHE A 78 -1.52 -1.14 -15.44
N LEU A 79 -2.64 -1.49 -14.79
CA LEU A 79 -3.17 -0.80 -13.62
C LEU A 79 -2.61 -1.46 -12.35
N ASN A 80 -1.64 -0.81 -11.72
CA ASN A 80 -1.31 -1.10 -10.34
C ASN A 80 -2.51 -0.75 -9.45
N THR A 81 -2.90 -1.65 -8.55
CA THR A 81 -3.92 -1.43 -7.53
C THR A 81 -3.30 -1.33 -6.15
N LEU A 82 -3.95 -0.59 -5.26
CA LEU A 82 -3.52 -0.39 -3.88
C LEU A 82 -4.75 -0.46 -2.96
N THR A 83 -4.85 -1.47 -2.09
CA THR A 83 -6.00 -1.69 -1.19
C THR A 83 -5.71 -1.30 0.27
N VAL A 84 -6.21 -0.17 0.75
CA VAL A 84 -5.89 0.36 2.10
C VAL A 84 -7.01 0.00 3.08
N SER A 85 -6.65 -0.39 4.31
CA SER A 85 -7.58 -0.45 5.44
C SER A 85 -7.10 0.39 6.62
N VAL A 86 -8.02 0.92 7.40
CA VAL A 86 -7.66 1.66 8.62
C VAL A 86 -6.91 0.74 9.59
N GLY A 87 -5.77 1.22 10.09
CA GLY A 87 -4.87 0.50 10.99
C GLY A 87 -3.76 -0.29 10.28
N CYS A 88 -3.76 -0.38 8.95
CA CYS A 88 -2.70 -1.08 8.23
C CYS A 88 -1.37 -0.30 8.25
N SER A 89 -0.25 -1.03 8.13
CA SER A 89 1.09 -0.45 7.95
C SER A 89 1.28 -0.01 6.50
N ILE A 90 1.84 1.18 6.30
CA ILE A 90 2.25 1.72 5.01
C ILE A 90 3.75 2.00 5.08
N ILE A 91 4.52 1.66 4.04
CA ILE A 91 5.92 2.06 3.93
C ILE A 91 6.16 2.86 2.66
N LEU A 92 6.79 4.02 2.83
CA LEU A 92 7.19 4.86 1.70
C LEU A 92 8.34 4.22 0.92
N PHE A 93 8.22 4.20 -0.41
CA PHE A 93 9.29 3.71 -1.30
C PHE A 93 10.11 4.81 -1.96
N ARG A 94 9.74 6.07 -1.74
CA ARG A 94 10.52 7.22 -2.16
C ARG A 94 10.46 8.33 -1.12
N ASN A 95 11.36 9.27 -1.27
CA ASN A 95 11.35 10.50 -0.51
C ASN A 95 10.20 11.38 -0.97
N LEU A 96 9.31 11.73 -0.04
CA LEU A 96 8.23 12.71 -0.25
C LEU A 96 8.60 14.04 0.41
N ASP A 97 9.02 13.98 1.67
CA ASP A 97 9.47 15.13 2.45
C ASP A 97 10.44 14.68 3.55
N PRO A 98 11.73 14.51 3.22
CA PRO A 98 12.75 14.07 4.18
C PRO A 98 12.87 14.98 5.40
N SER A 99 12.65 16.30 5.23
CA SER A 99 12.75 17.27 6.33
C SER A 99 11.73 17.02 7.44
N ASN A 100 10.58 16.46 7.05
CA ASN A 100 9.49 16.10 7.94
C ASN A 100 9.43 14.61 8.29
N GLY A 101 10.46 13.84 7.93
CA GLY A 101 10.55 12.40 8.22
C GLY A 101 9.75 11.51 7.27
N LEU A 102 9.39 12.00 6.08
CA LEU A 102 8.73 11.22 5.02
C LEU A 102 9.75 10.82 3.95
N CYS A 103 10.68 9.96 4.35
CA CYS A 103 11.71 9.39 3.49
C CYS A 103 11.42 7.92 3.13
N ASN A 104 12.17 7.37 2.18
CA ASN A 104 12.12 5.95 1.84
C ASN A 104 12.33 5.09 3.11
N GLY A 105 11.49 4.07 3.29
CA GLY A 105 11.50 3.18 4.46
C GLY A 105 10.69 3.68 5.66
N THR A 106 10.15 4.90 5.62
CA THR A 106 9.31 5.41 6.71
C THR A 106 8.06 4.55 6.87
N ARG A 107 7.88 3.97 8.06
CA ARG A 107 6.67 3.21 8.42
C ARG A 107 5.60 4.12 8.98
N LEU A 108 4.41 4.00 8.44
CA LEU A 108 3.23 4.79 8.79
C LEU A 108 2.07 3.84 9.14
N ILE A 109 1.12 4.31 9.95
CA ILE A 109 -0.17 3.62 10.16
C ILE A 109 -1.27 4.40 9.47
N CYS A 110 -2.07 3.74 8.64
CA CYS A 110 -3.27 4.34 8.05
C CYS A 110 -4.31 4.63 9.13
N LYS A 111 -4.86 5.83 9.12
CA LYS A 111 -5.82 6.28 10.14
C LYS A 111 -7.16 6.66 9.52
N SER A 112 -7.14 7.22 8.33
CA SER A 112 -8.32 7.38 7.48
C SER A 112 -7.89 7.53 6.01
N TYR A 113 -8.85 7.54 5.10
CA TYR A 113 -8.57 7.70 3.68
C TYR A 113 -9.70 8.45 2.95
N GLN A 114 -9.31 9.24 1.95
CA GLN A 114 -10.17 9.96 1.02
C GLN A 114 -9.82 9.59 -0.43
N HIS A 115 -10.58 10.09 -1.40
CA HIS A 115 -10.41 9.70 -2.79
C HIS A 115 -8.99 9.95 -3.33
N ASN A 116 -8.32 11.02 -2.89
CA ASN A 116 -6.98 11.39 -3.38
C ASN A 116 -5.93 11.56 -2.28
N VAL A 117 -6.27 11.25 -1.03
CA VAL A 117 -5.40 11.48 0.13
C VAL A 117 -5.56 10.34 1.11
N ILE A 118 -4.44 9.84 1.62
CA ILE A 118 -4.41 8.91 2.75
C ILE A 118 -3.88 9.65 3.97
N ASP A 119 -4.66 9.59 5.04
CA ASP A 119 -4.30 10.18 6.33
C ASP A 119 -3.63 9.11 7.18
N ALA A 120 -2.37 9.38 7.51
CA ALA A 120 -1.50 8.43 8.16
C ALA A 120 -0.75 9.07 9.33
N GLU A 121 -0.16 8.23 10.16
CA GLU A 121 0.64 8.63 11.31
C GLU A 121 2.00 7.98 11.24
N ILE A 122 3.06 8.76 11.46
CA ILE A 122 4.43 8.22 11.52
C ILE A 122 4.52 7.28 12.71
N ALA A 123 4.90 6.04 12.45
CA ALA A 123 4.85 4.99 13.44
C ALA A 123 6.20 4.78 14.14
N ILE A 124 7.32 5.05 13.44
CA ILE A 124 8.68 4.84 13.95
C ILE A 124 9.55 6.08 13.69
N GLY A 125 10.51 6.30 14.58
CA GLY A 125 11.58 7.29 14.42
C GLY A 125 11.37 8.56 15.23
N GLN A 126 12.19 9.57 14.95
CA GLN A 126 12.18 10.83 15.71
C GLN A 126 10.86 11.62 15.59
N ARG A 127 10.04 11.30 14.58
CA ARG A 127 8.78 11.98 14.29
C ARG A 127 7.56 11.09 14.58
N THR A 128 7.70 10.01 15.36
CA THR A 128 6.59 9.12 15.74
C THR A 128 5.40 9.90 16.32
N GLY A 129 4.19 9.49 15.97
CA GLY A 129 2.94 10.11 16.39
C GLY A 129 2.51 11.31 15.53
N LYS A 130 3.37 11.81 14.64
CA LYS A 130 3.03 12.92 13.75
C LYS A 130 2.03 12.48 12.68
N ARG A 131 0.92 13.20 12.54
CA ARG A 131 -0.06 13.04 11.46
C ARG A 131 0.44 13.66 10.17
N VAL A 132 0.26 12.92 9.08
CA VAL A 132 0.70 13.29 7.73
C VAL A 132 -0.36 12.88 6.72
N PHE A 133 -0.48 13.68 5.66
CA PHE A 133 -1.37 13.41 4.54
C PHE A 133 -0.53 13.00 3.35
N LEU A 134 -0.77 11.82 2.82
CA LEU A 134 -0.12 11.30 1.63
C LEU A 134 -1.04 11.59 0.44
N PRO A 135 -0.72 12.57 -0.42
CA PRO A 135 -1.50 12.81 -1.63
C PRO A 135 -1.16 11.79 -2.72
N ARG A 136 -2.08 11.59 -3.66
CA ARG A 136 -1.75 10.95 -4.94
C ARG A 136 -0.84 11.85 -5.75
N ILE A 137 0.26 11.30 -6.26
CA ILE A 137 1.23 12.05 -7.05
C ILE A 137 1.14 11.60 -8.51
N PRO A 138 0.90 12.53 -9.45
CA PRO A 138 0.97 12.22 -10.87
C PRO A 138 2.39 11.79 -11.25
N LEU A 139 2.49 10.62 -11.88
CA LEU A 139 3.62 10.11 -12.63
C LEU A 139 3.27 10.24 -14.11
N CYS A 140 3.98 11.13 -14.80
CA CYS A 140 4.06 11.05 -16.25
C CYS A 140 5.04 9.92 -16.60
N PRO A 141 4.67 8.98 -17.49
CA PRO A 141 5.64 8.08 -18.11
C PRO A 141 6.70 8.91 -18.84
N SER A 142 7.89 8.35 -19.00
CA SER A 142 8.95 8.99 -19.77
C SER A 142 8.61 8.95 -21.27
N GLU A 143 9.07 9.91 -22.05
CA GLU A 143 8.92 9.90 -23.52
C GLU A 143 9.64 8.69 -24.17
N GLU A 144 10.53 8.01 -23.43
CA GLU A 144 11.20 6.77 -23.83
C GLU A 144 10.30 5.53 -23.72
N ASP A 145 9.22 5.61 -22.94
CA ASP A 145 8.22 4.57 -22.87
C ASP A 145 7.37 4.62 -24.14
N MET A 146 7.74 3.84 -25.18
CA MET A 146 7.01 3.72 -26.46
C MET A 146 5.64 3.04 -26.29
N PHE A 147 4.73 3.68 -25.54
CA PHE A 147 3.32 3.32 -25.56
C PHE A 147 2.64 3.98 -26.76
N PRO A 148 1.68 3.32 -27.42
CA PRO A 148 0.91 3.93 -28.51
C PRO A 148 -0.03 5.07 -28.06
N PHE A 149 0.02 5.45 -26.77
CA PHE A 149 -0.82 6.46 -26.13
C PHE A 149 -0.05 7.14 -24.98
N LYS A 150 -0.42 8.39 -24.66
CA LYS A 150 0.10 9.09 -23.48
C LYS A 150 -0.63 8.65 -22.22
N LEU A 151 0.09 8.03 -21.31
CA LEU A 151 -0.42 7.70 -19.97
C LEU A 151 -0.22 8.87 -19.02
N LYS A 152 -1.17 9.12 -18.12
CA LYS A 152 -0.94 9.92 -16.91
C LYS A 152 -1.34 9.08 -15.71
N LYS A 153 -0.35 8.50 -15.02
CA LYS A 153 -0.59 7.64 -13.86
C LYS A 153 -0.67 8.50 -12.61
N ASN A 154 -1.69 8.35 -11.78
CA ASN A 154 -1.75 9.01 -10.47
C ASN A 154 -1.52 7.96 -9.39
N ASN A 155 -0.29 7.92 -8.89
CA ASN A 155 0.12 6.86 -7.97
C ASN A 155 0.39 7.40 -6.58
N PHE A 156 -0.05 6.62 -5.60
CA PHE A 156 0.56 6.64 -4.29
C PHE A 156 1.96 6.04 -4.38
N GLN A 157 2.91 6.69 -3.76
CA GLN A 157 4.33 6.37 -3.92
C GLN A 157 4.87 5.49 -2.79
N PHE A 158 4.04 4.53 -2.41
CA PHE A 158 4.25 3.64 -1.30
C PHE A 158 3.56 2.33 -1.58
N ASP A 159 3.97 1.31 -0.85
CA ASP A 159 3.40 -0.02 -0.90
C ASP A 159 2.98 -0.43 0.51
N TYR A 160 2.15 -1.45 0.61
CA TYR A 160 1.95 -2.12 1.89
C TYR A 160 3.20 -2.88 2.20
N VAL A 161 3.67 -2.67 3.41
CA VAL A 161 4.77 -3.43 3.93
C VAL A 161 4.42 -3.79 5.35
N LEU A 162 3.79 -4.97 5.46
CA LEU A 162 4.19 -5.94 6.46
C LEU A 162 5.31 -6.81 5.87
N ARG A 163 6.31 -6.22 5.20
CA ARG A 163 7.60 -6.86 4.93
C ARG A 163 8.48 -6.71 6.15
#